data_AF-A0A2W4JVR3-F1
#
_entry.id   AF-A0A2W4JVR3-F1
#
_cell.length_a   1.000
_cell.length_b   1.000
_cell.length_c   1.000
_cell.angle_alpha   90.00
_cell.angle_beta   90.00
_cell.angle_gamma   90.00
#
_symmetry.space_group_name_H-M   'P 1'
#
loop_
_entity.id
_entity.type
_entity.pdbx_description
1 polymer ?
#
loop_
_entity_poly.entity_id
_entity_poly.type
_entity_poly.pdbx_seq_one_letter_code
_entity_poly.pdbx_strand_id
1 'polypeptide(L)' 'AETCANNLKKGRLAGVTDRIQVRQWEQEGKKRRKMEVVADNVRFLDSGKKDEGQ' A
#
# COMPACT_ATOMS: atom_id res chain seq x y z
N ALA A 1 6.03 3.92 -10.10
CA ALA A 1 6.25 3.37 -8.74
C ALA A 1 7.30 4.13 -7.93
N GLU A 2 8.25 4.85 -8.57
CA GLU A 2 9.35 5.57 -7.90
C GLU A 2 8.90 6.56 -6.82
N THR A 3 7.82 7.31 -7.06
CA THR A 3 7.26 8.27 -6.08
C THR A 3 6.81 7.60 -4.79
N CYS A 4 6.25 6.39 -4.87
CA CYS A 4 5.86 5.60 -3.71
C CYS A 4 7.09 5.09 -2.95
N ALA A 5 8.13 4.63 -3.65
CA ALA A 5 9.38 4.20 -3.00
C ALA A 5 10.09 5.35 -2.26
N ASN A 6 10.06 6.55 -2.83
CA ASN A 6 10.71 7.73 -2.25
C ASN A 6 9.92 8.33 -1.07
N ASN A 7 8.58 8.25 -1.09
CA ASN A 7 7.73 8.95 -0.12
C ASN A 7 7.01 8.04 0.89
N LEU A 8 6.77 6.76 0.58
CA LEU A 8 6.21 5.79 1.53
C LEU A 8 7.32 5.21 2.40
N LYS A 9 7.25 5.48 3.69
CA LYS A 9 8.05 4.81 4.73
C LYS A 9 7.11 4.19 5.74
N LYS A 10 7.56 3.15 6.45
CA LYS A 10 6.77 2.51 7.51
C LYS A 10 6.26 3.56 8.50
N GLY A 11 4.96 3.61 8.72
CA GLY A 11 4.32 4.57 9.64
C GLY A 11 3.88 5.90 9.01
N ARG A 12 4.06 6.11 7.70
CA ARG A 12 3.50 7.28 7.01
C ARG A 12 2.07 7.05 6.56
N LEU A 13 1.23 8.09 6.68
CA LEU A 13 -0.16 8.06 6.25
C LEU A 13 -0.26 8.33 4.74
N ALA A 14 -0.82 7.37 4.01
CA ALA A 14 -1.13 7.50 2.60
C ALA A 14 -2.53 6.95 2.32
N GLY A 15 -3.29 7.66 1.49
CA GLY A 15 -4.53 7.19 0.90
C GLY A 15 -4.26 6.60 -0.47
N VAL A 16 -4.86 5.45 -0.76
CA VAL A 16 -4.83 4.80 -2.07
C VAL A 16 -6.26 4.59 -2.52
N THR A 17 -6.60 5.00 -3.74
CA THR A 17 -7.98 4.89 -4.27
C THR A 17 -7.98 4.05 -5.52
N ASP A 18 -8.34 2.78 -5.37
CA ASP A 18 -8.09 1.81 -6.42
C ASP A 18 -8.92 0.54 -6.40
N ARG A 19 -8.63 -0.34 -7.35
CA ARG A 19 -9.30 -1.64 -7.46
C ARG A 19 -8.59 -2.70 -6.62
N ILE A 20 -9.39 -3.41 -5.84
CA ILE A 20 -8.98 -4.63 -5.15
C ILE A 20 -9.03 -5.78 -6.15
N GLN A 21 -7.93 -6.50 -6.27
CA GLN A 21 -7.83 -7.75 -7.01
C GLN A 21 -7.65 -8.91 -6.04
N VAL A 22 -8.46 -9.95 -6.22
CA VAL A 22 -8.36 -11.17 -5.43
C VAL A 22 -7.89 -12.28 -6.35
N ARG A 23 -6.74 -12.88 -6.03
CA ARG A 23 -6.22 -14.03 -6.75
C ARG A 23 -6.29 -15.25 -5.86
N GLN A 24 -6.85 -16.32 -6.41
CA GLN A 24 -6.86 -17.63 -5.78
C GLN A 24 -5.93 -18.55 -6.57
N TRP A 25 -5.03 -19.24 -5.88
CA TRP A 25 -4.18 -20.26 -6.47
C TRP A 25 -4.05 -21.45 -5.53
N GLU A 26 -3.67 -22.59 -6.09
CA GLU A 26 -3.43 -23.80 -5.32
C GLU A 26 -1.92 -24.00 -5.19
N GLN A 27 -1.46 -24.24 -3.96
CA GLN A 27 -0.07 -24.60 -3.69
C GLN A 27 -0.09 -25.81 -2.76
N GLU A 28 0.56 -26.90 -3.19
CA GLU A 28 0.66 -28.14 -2.40
C GLU A 28 -0.71 -28.68 -1.94
N GLY A 29 -1.71 -28.66 -2.84
CA GLY A 29 -3.07 -29.11 -2.56
C GLY A 29 -3.89 -28.21 -1.63
N LYS A 30 -3.35 -27.07 -1.19
CA LYS A 30 -4.06 -26.07 -0.37
C LYS A 30 -4.43 -24.86 -1.24
N LYS A 31 -5.72 -24.54 -1.27
CA LYS A 31 -6.24 -23.31 -1.89
C LYS A 31 -5.81 -22.11 -1.05
N ARG A 32 -5.00 -21.23 -1.64
CA ARG A 32 -4.58 -19.96 -1.05
C ARG A 32 -5.26 -18.81 -1.77
N ARG A 33 -5.59 -17.77 -1.00
CA ARG A 33 -6.19 -16.53 -1.49
C ARG A 33 -5.28 -15.38 -1.12
N LYS A 34 -4.96 -14.54 -2.09
CA LYS A 34 -4.27 -13.26 -1.89
C LYS A 34 -5.20 -12.14 -2.31
N MET A 35 -5.28 -11.14 -1.45
CA MET A 35 -5.91 -9.88 -1.78
C MET A 35 -4.80 -8.88 -2.06
N GLU A 36 -4.84 -8.25 -3.21
CA GLU A 36 -3.89 -7.24 -3.64
C GLU A 36 -4.66 -5.99 -4.03
N VAL A 37 -4.10 -4.83 -3.73
CA VAL A 37 -4.62 -3.54 -4.20
C VAL A 37 -3.66 -3.07 -5.27
N VAL A 38 -4.16 -2.92 -6.50
CA VAL A 38 -3.35 -2.39 -7.60
C VAL A 38 -3.57 -0.88 -7.61
N ALA A 39 -2.55 -0.10 -7.27
CA ALA A 39 -2.67 1.35 -7.11
C ALA A 39 -2.41 2.12 -8.44
N ASP A 40 -3.44 2.76 -8.97
CA ASP A 40 -3.49 3.82 -9.98
C ASP A 40 -3.22 5.21 -9.36
N ASN A 41 -3.84 5.54 -8.22
CA ASN A 41 -3.70 6.84 -7.57
C ASN A 41 -3.35 6.74 -6.07
N VAL A 42 -2.17 7.27 -5.72
CA VAL A 42 -1.66 7.32 -4.35
C VAL A 42 -1.53 8.77 -3.90
N ARG A 43 -2.25 9.14 -2.84
CA ARG A 43 -2.18 10.45 -2.19
C ARG A 43 -1.48 10.33 -0.85
N PHE A 44 -0.41 11.09 -0.66
CA PHE A 44 0.23 11.23 0.63
C PHE A 44 -0.61 12.17 1.48
N LEU A 45 -1.12 11.67 2.60
CA LEU A 45 -1.94 12.43 3.55
C LEU A 45 -1.12 12.96 4.73
N ASP A 46 0.16 12.57 4.79
CA ASP A 46 1.15 13.14 5.69
C ASP A 46 1.47 14.57 5.22
N SER A 47 0.82 15.57 5.83
CA SER A 47 1.42 16.90 5.93
C SER A 47 2.65 16.73 6.81
N GLY A 48 3.83 16.67 6.15
CA GLY A 48 5.12 16.27 6.71
C GLY A 48 5.15 16.26 8.22
N LYS A 49 5.16 15.05 8.81
CA LYS A 49 5.36 14.85 10.25
C LYS A 49 6.39 15.86 10.74
N LYS A 50 5.88 16.94 11.35
CA LYS A 50 6.67 17.86 12.14
C LYS A 50 7.26 16.94 13.19
N ASP A 51 8.57 16.78 13.12
CA ASP A 51 9.37 16.18 14.16
C ASP A 51 9.22 17.11 15.38
N GLU A 52 8.05 17.10 16.02
CA GLU A 52 7.83 17.72 17.33
C GLU A 52 8.17 16.67 18.38
N GLY A 53 9.46 16.33 18.39
CA GLY A 53 10.19 16.21 19.64
C GLY A 53 10.76 17.57 20.00
N GLN A 54 9.93 18.43 20.59
CA GLN A 54 10.37 19.50 21.49
C GLN A 54 9.48 19.47 22.73
#